data_AF-A0A1J3J9D7-F1
#
_entry.id   AF-A0A1J3J9D7-F1
#
_cell.length_a   1.000
_cell.length_b   1.000
_cell.length_c   1.000
_cell.angle_alpha   90.00
_cell.angle_beta   90.00
_cell.angle_gamma   90.00
#
_symmetry.space_group_name_H-M   'P 1'
#
loop_
_entity.id
_entity.type
_entity.pdbx_description
1 polymer ?
#
loop_
_entity_poly.entity_id
_entity_poly.type
_entity_poly.pdbx_seq_one_letter_code
_entity_poly.pdbx_strand_id
1 'polypeptide(L)'
;MKDESSECSNKARLAIMELANMISVPMSLNAAVRLGIADAIWNDGANSPLSAAEILSRLLLPYTGDPENLQRILRMLTSYGLFSEHLTDSAGSIKRKYSLTDVGKTLVTDSNGLSYAAYVLQHHQEALMRAWPLVHTAVVEPETEPYVKANGEAAYEQYGKCEEMNGLMQKAMSGVSVPFMKAILDGYDGFKSVEHLVDVGGSAGHCLRMIINQFPNVRE
;
A
#
# COMPACT_ATOMS: atom_id res chain seq x y z
N MET A 1 -10.44 -4.37 42.37
CA MET A 1 -11.70 -5.06 42.03
C MET A 1 -12.77 -4.19 41.35
N LYS A 2 -13.39 -3.16 41.96
CA LYS A 2 -14.39 -2.32 41.25
C LYS A 2 -13.78 -1.44 40.15
N ASP A 3 -12.57 -0.90 40.39
CA ASP A 3 -11.85 -0.07 39.40
C ASP A 3 -11.31 -0.87 38.21
N GLU A 4 -10.68 -2.03 38.43
CA GLU A 4 -10.13 -2.86 37.35
C GLU A 4 -11.21 -3.39 36.40
N SER A 5 -12.41 -3.70 36.92
CA SER A 5 -13.55 -4.13 36.10
C SER A 5 -14.10 -2.97 35.24
N SER A 6 -14.11 -1.75 35.79
CA SER A 6 -14.49 -0.52 35.09
C SER A 6 -13.51 -0.18 33.96
N GLU A 7 -12.20 -0.21 34.25
CA GLU A 7 -11.15 0.06 33.25
C GLU A 7 -11.14 -0.99 32.12
N CYS A 8 -11.28 -2.28 32.45
CA CYS A 8 -11.37 -3.34 31.45
C CYS A 8 -12.58 -3.13 30.53
N SER A 9 -13.72 -2.75 31.11
CA SER A 9 -14.95 -2.42 30.35
C SER A 9 -14.75 -1.20 29.44
N ASN A 10 -14.00 -0.18 29.88
CA ASN A 10 -13.70 1.01 29.07
C ASN A 10 -12.73 0.72 27.92
N LYS A 11 -11.68 -0.08 28.15
CA LYS A 11 -10.76 -0.52 27.09
C LYS A 11 -11.51 -1.32 26.01
N ALA A 12 -12.40 -2.21 26.40
CA ALA A 12 -13.23 -2.96 25.47
C ALA A 12 -14.13 -2.05 24.62
N ARG A 13 -14.74 -1.02 25.21
CA ARG A 13 -15.54 -0.02 24.48
C ARG A 13 -14.70 0.77 23.47
N LEU A 14 -13.49 1.18 23.84
CA LEU A 14 -12.59 1.87 22.92
C LEU A 14 -12.15 0.95 21.76
N ALA A 15 -11.82 -0.30 22.07
CA ALA A 15 -11.40 -1.27 21.06
C ALA A 15 -12.48 -1.54 20.01
N ILE A 16 -13.76 -1.73 20.42
CA ILE A 16 -14.83 -1.94 19.43
C ILE A 16 -15.09 -0.69 18.58
N MET A 17 -14.93 0.51 19.15
CA MET A 17 -15.01 1.75 18.38
C MET A 17 -13.85 1.87 17.38
N GLU A 18 -12.64 1.49 17.76
CA GLU A 18 -11.48 1.47 16.85
C GLU A 18 -11.72 0.48 15.70
N LEU A 19 -12.14 -0.75 15.99
CA LEU A 19 -12.46 -1.76 14.98
C LEU A 19 -13.55 -1.28 14.00
N ALA A 20 -14.61 -0.66 14.51
CA ALA A 20 -15.70 -0.13 13.68
C ALA A 20 -15.25 1.01 12.74
N ASN A 21 -14.19 1.76 13.11
CA ASN A 21 -13.68 2.89 12.34
C ASN A 21 -12.37 2.57 11.60
N MET A 22 -11.89 1.33 11.67
CA MET A 22 -10.60 0.91 11.12
C MET A 22 -10.49 1.17 9.62
N ILE A 23 -11.61 1.20 8.88
CA ILE A 23 -11.67 1.54 7.45
C ILE A 23 -11.00 2.89 7.11
N SER A 24 -10.97 3.83 8.07
CA SER A 24 -10.33 5.13 7.87
C SER A 24 -8.82 5.03 7.59
N VAL A 25 -8.15 4.00 8.12
CA VAL A 25 -6.71 3.77 7.98
C VAL A 25 -6.32 3.42 6.53
N PRO A 26 -6.79 2.30 5.96
CA PRO A 26 -6.48 1.94 4.58
C PRO A 26 -7.03 2.96 3.56
N MET A 27 -8.16 3.61 3.85
CA MET A 27 -8.68 4.66 2.96
C MET A 27 -7.81 5.90 2.92
N SER A 28 -7.23 6.33 4.05
CA SER A 28 -6.31 7.46 4.01
C SER A 28 -4.96 7.08 3.41
N LEU A 29 -4.52 5.82 3.58
CA LEU A 29 -3.34 5.30 2.88
C LEU A 29 -3.56 5.33 1.36
N ASN A 30 -4.71 4.85 0.90
CA ASN A 30 -5.13 4.93 -0.51
C ASN A 30 -5.15 6.39 -1.00
N ALA A 31 -5.66 7.33 -0.19
CA ALA A 31 -5.64 8.76 -0.52
C ALA A 31 -4.20 9.32 -0.63
N ALA A 32 -3.32 8.99 0.32
CA ALA A 32 -1.92 9.41 0.30
C ALA A 32 -1.17 8.86 -0.93
N VAL A 33 -1.47 7.62 -1.33
CA VAL A 33 -0.94 7.02 -2.54
C VAL A 33 -1.47 7.71 -3.80
N ARG A 34 -2.78 7.95 -3.89
CA ARG A 34 -3.39 8.65 -5.04
C ARG A 34 -2.85 10.07 -5.23
N LEU A 35 -2.52 10.73 -4.12
CA LEU A 35 -1.92 12.06 -4.13
C LEU A 35 -0.41 12.06 -4.41
N GLY A 36 0.27 10.90 -4.43
CA GLY A 36 1.71 10.83 -4.64
C GLY A 36 2.53 11.42 -3.47
N ILE A 37 2.01 11.33 -2.24
CA ILE A 37 2.62 11.98 -1.06
C ILE A 37 4.02 11.45 -0.77
N ALA A 38 4.24 10.14 -0.90
CA ALA A 38 5.54 9.53 -0.61
C ALA A 38 6.64 10.06 -1.54
N ASP A 39 6.38 10.08 -2.85
CA ASP A 39 7.31 10.61 -3.86
C ASP A 39 7.60 12.11 -3.63
N ALA A 40 6.57 12.89 -3.28
CA ALA A 40 6.72 14.32 -2.99
C ALA A 40 7.60 14.61 -1.76
N ILE A 41 7.54 13.74 -0.73
CA ILE A 41 8.44 13.84 0.43
C ILE A 41 9.84 13.39 0.06
N TRP A 42 9.97 12.29 -0.69
CA TRP A 42 11.27 11.67 -0.99
C TRP A 42 12.18 12.51 -1.90
N ASN A 43 11.63 13.34 -2.78
CA ASN A 43 12.34 14.40 -3.53
C ASN A 43 13.79 14.05 -3.92
N ASP A 44 13.95 13.19 -4.92
CA ASP A 44 15.24 12.74 -5.46
C ASP A 44 16.20 12.12 -4.43
N GLY A 45 15.67 11.42 -3.42
CA GLY A 45 16.46 10.74 -2.39
C GLY A 45 16.54 11.46 -1.05
N ALA A 46 16.08 12.71 -0.98
CA ALA A 46 16.09 13.52 0.22
C ALA A 46 14.80 13.38 1.04
N ASN A 47 14.83 12.57 2.10
CA ASN A 47 13.73 12.40 3.05
C ASN A 47 13.67 13.50 4.13
N SER A 48 13.84 14.76 3.73
CA SER A 48 13.84 15.89 4.68
C SER A 48 12.43 16.16 5.21
N PRO A 49 12.24 16.50 6.50
CA PRO A 49 10.92 16.80 7.04
C PRO A 49 10.23 17.98 6.35
N LEU A 50 8.96 17.79 5.94
CA LEU A 50 8.14 18.81 5.27
C LEU A 50 6.79 19.01 5.98
N SER A 51 6.33 20.25 6.02
CA SER A 51 4.96 20.58 6.40
C SER A 51 3.96 20.15 5.32
N ALA A 52 2.68 20.03 5.68
CA ALA A 52 1.64 19.70 4.72
C ALA A 52 1.54 20.71 3.56
N ALA A 53 1.77 22.00 3.82
CA ALA A 53 1.80 23.02 2.77
C ALA A 53 3.00 22.84 1.82
N GLU A 54 4.19 22.55 2.36
CA GLU A 54 5.38 22.23 1.56
C GLU A 54 5.15 20.97 0.71
N ILE A 55 4.52 19.93 1.25
CA ILE A 55 4.17 18.72 0.51
C ILE A 55 3.20 19.06 -0.64
N LEU A 56 2.10 19.76 -0.35
CA LEU A 56 1.13 20.16 -1.38
C LEU A 56 1.77 20.98 -2.51
N SER A 57 2.70 21.87 -2.19
CA SER A 57 3.40 22.68 -3.21
C SER A 57 4.24 21.85 -4.19
N ARG A 58 4.60 20.62 -3.81
CA ARG A 58 5.32 19.66 -4.66
C ARG A 58 4.39 18.76 -5.46
N LEU A 59 3.10 18.72 -5.12
CA LEU A 59 2.12 17.95 -5.87
C LEU A 59 1.68 18.73 -7.12
N LEU A 60 1.75 18.10 -8.28
CA LEU A 60 1.26 18.66 -9.54
C LEU A 60 -0.28 18.53 -9.63
N LEU A 61 -1.00 19.16 -8.70
CA LEU A 61 -2.46 19.10 -8.63
C LEU A 61 -3.11 20.15 -9.57
N PRO A 62 -4.21 19.81 -10.26
CA PRO A 62 -4.94 20.77 -11.09
C PRO A 62 -5.82 21.75 -10.27
N TYR A 63 -5.82 21.65 -8.95
CA TYR A 63 -6.62 22.47 -8.03
C TYR A 63 -5.84 22.77 -6.73
N THR A 64 -6.30 23.79 -6.01
CA THR A 64 -5.74 24.16 -4.71
C THR A 64 -6.11 23.12 -3.65
N GLY A 65 -5.10 22.43 -3.13
CA GLY A 65 -5.25 21.54 -1.96
C GLY A 65 -5.33 22.32 -0.65
N ASP A 66 -5.91 21.70 0.38
CA ASP A 66 -5.99 22.25 1.73
C ASP A 66 -4.90 21.61 2.63
N PRO A 67 -3.91 22.38 3.11
CA PRO A 67 -2.85 21.88 3.98
C PRO A 67 -3.35 21.29 5.30
N GLU A 68 -4.44 21.80 5.87
CA GLU A 68 -4.98 21.31 7.14
C GLU A 68 -5.62 19.93 6.96
N ASN A 69 -6.37 19.74 5.87
CA ASN A 69 -6.94 18.43 5.54
C ASN A 69 -5.85 17.40 5.23
N LEU A 70 -4.81 17.77 4.49
CA LEU A 70 -3.65 16.90 4.28
C LEU A 70 -2.97 16.57 5.61
N GLN A 71 -2.75 17.55 6.48
CA GLN A 71 -2.14 17.32 7.79
C GLN A 71 -2.93 16.30 8.63
N ARG A 72 -4.26 16.29 8.56
CA ARG A 72 -5.10 15.29 9.26
C ARG A 72 -4.87 13.88 8.74
N ILE A 73 -4.77 13.71 7.41
CA ILE A 73 -4.42 12.43 6.76
C ILE A 73 -3.04 11.98 7.21
N LEU A 74 -2.03 12.86 7.11
CA LEU A 74 -0.65 12.56 7.50
C LEU A 74 -0.55 12.16 8.98
N ARG A 75 -1.23 12.89 9.87
CA ARG A 75 -1.21 12.60 11.31
C ARG A 75 -1.83 11.24 11.65
N MET A 76 -2.91 10.86 10.98
CA MET A 76 -3.48 9.52 11.17
C MET A 76 -2.48 8.46 10.69
N LEU A 77 -1.90 8.61 9.50
CA LEU A 77 -0.93 7.63 8.99
C LEU A 77 0.39 7.62 9.79
N THR A 78 0.73 8.71 10.47
CA THR A 78 1.83 8.79 11.44
C THR A 78 1.57 7.85 12.63
N SER A 79 0.33 7.77 13.15
CA SER A 79 0.03 6.87 14.28
C SER A 79 0.14 5.39 13.91
N TYR A 80 0.12 5.06 12.62
CA TYR A 80 0.37 3.72 12.07
C TYR A 80 1.80 3.55 11.53
N GLY A 81 2.70 4.48 11.83
CA GLY A 81 4.12 4.34 11.53
C GLY A 81 4.50 4.57 10.08
N LEU A 82 3.66 5.20 9.25
CA LEU A 82 4.00 5.51 7.87
C LEU A 82 4.92 6.74 7.75
N PHE A 83 4.74 7.70 8.66
CA PHE A 83 5.52 8.93 8.72
C PHE A 83 6.14 9.11 10.10
N SER A 84 7.27 9.80 10.17
CA SER A 84 7.81 10.36 11.40
C SER A 84 7.38 11.82 11.49
N GLU A 85 6.84 12.18 12.64
CA GLU A 85 6.39 13.54 12.93
C GLU A 85 7.46 14.34 13.66
N HIS A 86 7.69 15.57 13.19
CA HIS A 86 8.66 16.51 13.72
C HIS A 86 7.92 17.77 14.15
N LEU A 87 7.96 18.07 15.45
CA LEU A 87 7.32 19.24 16.04
C LEU A 87 8.38 20.28 16.35
N THR A 88 8.15 21.51 15.90
CA THR A 88 9.00 22.66 16.25
C THR A 88 8.13 23.75 16.84
N ASP A 89 8.53 24.28 17.99
CA ASP A 89 7.90 25.46 18.55
C ASP A 89 8.54 26.70 17.90
N SER A 90 7.71 27.55 17.31
CA SER A 90 8.13 28.83 16.76
C SER A 90 7.11 29.89 17.13
N ALA A 91 7.49 30.78 18.03
CA ALA A 91 6.70 31.95 18.43
C ALA A 91 5.26 31.61 18.87
N GLY A 92 5.08 30.52 19.63
CA GLY A 92 3.77 30.11 20.16
C GLY A 92 2.88 29.35 19.18
N SER A 93 3.41 29.00 18.00
CA SER A 93 2.75 28.11 17.04
C SER A 93 3.57 26.82 16.85
N ILE A 94 2.91 25.67 17.03
CA ILE A 94 3.52 24.36 16.78
C ILE A 94 3.53 24.13 15.27
N LYS A 95 4.72 24.16 14.67
CA LYS A 95 4.93 23.76 13.27
C LYS A 95 5.17 22.26 13.21
N ARG A 96 4.37 21.58 12.40
CA ARG A 96 4.40 20.13 12.20
C ARG A 96 4.98 19.81 10.83
N LYS A 97 5.97 18.91 10.81
CA LYS A 97 6.61 18.41 9.61
C LYS A 97 6.67 16.88 9.62
N TYR A 98 6.78 16.29 8.45
CA TYR A 98 6.70 14.86 8.22
C TYR A 98 7.86 14.39 7.34
N SER A 99 8.47 13.28 7.71
CA SER A 99 9.37 12.50 6.85
C SER A 99 8.85 11.06 6.75
N LEU A 100 9.28 10.30 5.76
CA LEU A 100 8.92 8.89 5.62
C LEU A 100 9.69 8.04 6.65
N THR A 101 9.01 7.07 7.25
CA THR A 101 9.66 5.93 7.94
C THR A 101 10.12 4.91 6.91
N ASP A 102 10.73 3.81 7.35
CA ASP A 102 11.07 2.72 6.42
C ASP A 102 9.83 2.06 5.80
N VAL A 103 8.70 2.03 6.52
CA VAL A 103 7.40 1.61 5.95
C VAL A 103 6.96 2.61 4.89
N GLY A 104 7.02 3.91 5.18
CA GLY A 104 6.65 4.97 4.22
C GLY A 104 7.49 4.94 2.94
N LYS A 105 8.79 4.63 3.04
CA LYS A 105 9.70 4.51 1.89
C LYS A 105 9.30 3.39 0.92
N THR A 106 8.58 2.36 1.36
CA THR A 106 8.09 1.31 0.46
C THR A 106 7.07 1.81 -0.58
N LEU A 107 6.48 2.99 -0.35
CA LEU A 107 5.54 3.64 -1.26
C LEU A 107 6.24 4.53 -2.29
N VAL A 108 7.53 4.82 -2.11
CA VAL A 108 8.32 5.63 -3.03
C VAL A 108 8.57 4.83 -4.30
N THR A 109 8.33 5.45 -5.44
CA THR A 109 8.53 4.89 -6.76
C THR A 109 10.02 4.73 -7.05
N ASP A 110 10.47 3.50 -7.34
CA ASP A 110 11.86 3.22 -7.69
C ASP A 110 12.20 3.62 -9.14
N SER A 111 13.46 3.41 -9.54
CA SER A 111 13.93 3.74 -10.90
C SER A 111 13.23 2.96 -12.02
N ASN A 112 12.55 1.86 -11.70
CA ASN A 112 11.77 1.05 -12.64
C ASN A 112 10.29 1.41 -12.62
N GLY A 113 9.89 2.45 -11.86
CA GLY A 113 8.50 2.84 -11.70
C GLY A 113 7.70 1.94 -10.76
N LEU A 114 8.36 1.15 -9.90
CA LEU A 114 7.76 0.17 -9.01
C LEU A 114 7.76 0.63 -7.55
N SER A 115 6.68 0.33 -6.83
CA SER A 115 6.56 0.48 -5.38
C SER A 115 5.35 -0.28 -4.85
N TYR A 116 5.18 -0.34 -3.52
CA TYR A 116 3.98 -0.90 -2.89
C TYR A 116 2.73 -0.03 -3.10
N ALA A 117 2.87 1.18 -3.65
CA ALA A 117 1.74 2.05 -3.96
C ALA A 117 0.73 1.39 -4.92
N ALA A 118 1.22 0.68 -5.95
CA ALA A 118 0.34 -0.02 -6.88
C ALA A 118 -0.46 -1.13 -6.20
N TYR A 119 0.14 -1.82 -5.23
CA TYR A 119 -0.54 -2.84 -4.42
C TYR A 119 -1.67 -2.23 -3.57
N VAL A 120 -1.42 -1.07 -2.94
CA VAL A 120 -2.46 -0.32 -2.23
C VAL A 120 -3.61 0.05 -3.18
N LEU A 121 -3.30 0.64 -4.34
CA LEU A 121 -4.34 1.04 -5.30
C LEU A 121 -5.16 -0.15 -5.80
N GLN A 122 -4.51 -1.28 -6.08
CA GLN A 122 -5.17 -2.49 -6.56
C GLN A 122 -6.17 -3.02 -5.52
N HIS A 123 -5.81 -3.08 -4.23
CA HIS A 123 -6.70 -3.59 -3.18
C HIS A 123 -7.87 -2.66 -2.83
N HIS A 124 -7.82 -1.40 -3.29
CA HIS A 124 -8.85 -0.39 -3.05
C HIS A 124 -9.55 0.06 -4.34
N GLN A 125 -9.53 -0.79 -5.37
CA GLN A 125 -10.39 -0.63 -6.54
C GLN A 125 -11.87 -0.70 -6.12
N GLU A 126 -12.72 0.05 -6.81
CA GLU A 126 -14.15 0.12 -6.49
C GLU A 126 -14.82 -1.26 -6.47
N ALA A 127 -14.52 -2.11 -7.46
CA ALA A 127 -15.07 -3.47 -7.56
C ALA A 127 -14.74 -4.34 -6.33
N LEU A 128 -13.50 -4.25 -5.82
CA LEU A 128 -13.10 -4.95 -4.60
C LEU A 128 -13.77 -4.32 -3.36
N MET A 129 -13.86 -3.00 -3.31
CA MET A 129 -14.51 -2.29 -2.21
C MET A 129 -16.00 -2.63 -2.07
N ARG A 130 -16.69 -2.87 -3.18
CA ARG A 130 -18.09 -3.32 -3.19
C ARG A 130 -18.29 -4.72 -2.60
N ALA A 131 -17.25 -5.57 -2.60
CA ALA A 131 -17.33 -6.93 -2.08
C ALA A 131 -17.21 -7.00 -0.54
N TRP A 132 -16.48 -6.08 0.10
CA TRP A 132 -16.22 -6.13 1.54
C TRP A 132 -17.48 -6.15 2.43
N PRO A 133 -18.54 -5.37 2.16
CA PRO A 133 -19.78 -5.46 2.92
C PRO A 133 -20.47 -6.83 2.83
N LEU A 134 -20.18 -7.60 1.78
CA LEU A 134 -20.79 -8.90 1.50
C LEU A 134 -19.98 -10.08 2.07
N VAL A 135 -18.90 -9.86 2.83
CA VAL A 135 -18.06 -10.97 3.34
C VAL A 135 -18.86 -11.99 4.17
N HIS A 136 -19.88 -11.55 4.91
CA HIS A 136 -20.76 -12.45 5.66
C HIS A 136 -21.47 -13.47 4.77
N THR A 137 -21.74 -13.14 3.49
CA THR A 137 -22.38 -14.04 2.52
C THR A 137 -21.53 -15.25 2.18
N ALA A 138 -20.20 -15.17 2.33
CA ALA A 138 -19.31 -16.33 2.15
C ALA A 138 -19.60 -17.45 3.16
N VAL A 139 -20.25 -17.13 4.28
CA VAL A 139 -20.63 -18.12 5.31
C VAL A 139 -22.06 -18.63 5.08
N VAL A 140 -23.00 -17.73 4.75
CA VAL A 140 -24.43 -18.09 4.67
C VAL A 140 -24.88 -18.56 3.28
N GLU A 141 -24.13 -18.22 2.22
CA GLU A 141 -24.39 -18.56 0.82
C GLU A 141 -23.07 -18.94 0.11
N PRO A 142 -22.43 -20.06 0.52
CA PRO A 142 -21.05 -20.41 0.13
C PRO A 142 -20.89 -20.79 -1.34
N GLU A 143 -21.97 -20.96 -2.08
CA GLU A 143 -21.95 -21.31 -3.51
C GLU A 143 -21.44 -20.18 -4.40
N THR A 144 -21.39 -18.94 -3.89
CA THR A 144 -20.92 -17.79 -4.64
C THR A 144 -20.09 -16.88 -3.76
N GLU A 145 -18.89 -16.53 -4.23
CA GLU A 145 -18.01 -15.62 -3.50
C GLU A 145 -18.55 -14.17 -3.45
N PRO A 146 -18.22 -13.39 -2.40
CA PRO A 146 -18.69 -12.01 -2.25
C PRO A 146 -18.37 -11.09 -3.44
N TYR A 147 -17.23 -11.30 -4.10
CA TYR A 147 -16.84 -10.51 -5.28
C TYR A 147 -17.80 -10.72 -6.44
N VAL A 148 -18.12 -11.97 -6.77
CA VAL A 148 -19.08 -12.33 -7.83
C VAL A 148 -20.46 -11.79 -7.48
N LYS A 149 -20.89 -11.86 -6.21
CA LYS A 149 -22.19 -11.26 -5.80
C LYS A 149 -22.21 -9.74 -6.01
N ALA A 150 -21.10 -9.05 -5.77
CA ALA A 150 -21.02 -7.60 -5.92
C ALA A 150 -20.85 -7.14 -7.38
N ASN A 151 -20.20 -7.93 -8.23
CA ASN A 151 -19.74 -7.50 -9.55
C ASN A 151 -20.27 -8.35 -10.73
N GLY A 152 -20.93 -9.48 -10.45
CA GLY A 152 -21.55 -10.37 -11.44
C GLY A 152 -20.62 -11.40 -12.10
N GLU A 153 -19.30 -11.26 -11.93
CA GLU A 153 -18.29 -12.16 -12.52
C GLU A 153 -17.06 -12.28 -11.59
N ALA A 154 -16.21 -13.28 -11.84
CA ALA A 154 -15.02 -13.51 -11.05
C ALA A 154 -13.95 -12.42 -11.31
N ALA A 155 -13.15 -12.09 -10.29
CA ALA A 155 -12.18 -11.01 -10.38
C ALA A 155 -11.20 -11.17 -11.56
N TYR A 156 -10.69 -12.39 -11.80
CA TYR A 156 -9.77 -12.67 -12.90
C TYR A 156 -10.41 -12.54 -14.29
N GLU A 157 -11.69 -12.88 -14.42
CA GLU A 157 -12.41 -12.66 -15.68
C GLU A 157 -12.53 -11.17 -15.99
N GLN A 158 -12.80 -10.36 -14.97
CA GLN A 158 -12.87 -8.91 -15.09
C GLN A 158 -11.51 -8.29 -15.43
N TYR A 159 -10.42 -8.75 -14.79
CA TYR A 159 -9.07 -8.34 -15.16
C TYR A 159 -8.75 -8.68 -16.62
N GLY A 160 -9.13 -9.87 -17.09
CA GLY A 160 -8.94 -10.26 -18.49
C GLY A 160 -9.68 -9.37 -19.50
N LYS A 161 -10.77 -8.70 -19.09
CA LYS A 161 -11.60 -7.82 -19.94
C LYS A 161 -11.20 -6.35 -19.85
N CYS A 162 -10.52 -5.92 -18.79
CA CYS A 162 -10.19 -4.52 -18.53
C CYS A 162 -8.67 -4.32 -18.45
N GLU A 163 -8.09 -3.75 -19.51
CA GLU A 163 -6.65 -3.51 -19.63
C GLU A 163 -6.10 -2.64 -18.49
N GLU A 164 -6.84 -1.61 -18.07
CA GLU A 164 -6.45 -0.75 -16.95
C GLU A 164 -6.36 -1.54 -15.63
N MET A 165 -7.37 -2.36 -15.31
CA MET A 165 -7.36 -3.14 -14.08
C MET A 165 -6.28 -4.23 -14.11
N ASN A 166 -6.07 -4.87 -15.26
CA ASN A 166 -5.00 -5.85 -15.45
C ASN A 166 -3.61 -5.20 -15.32
N GLY A 167 -3.40 -4.04 -15.95
CA GLY A 167 -2.15 -3.29 -15.86
C GLY A 167 -1.83 -2.90 -14.42
N LEU A 168 -2.84 -2.44 -13.66
CA LEU A 168 -2.66 -2.15 -12.24
C LEU A 168 -2.35 -3.40 -11.43
N MET A 169 -3.01 -4.53 -11.71
CA MET A 169 -2.72 -5.81 -11.07
C MET A 169 -1.28 -6.27 -11.33
N GLN A 170 -0.82 -6.24 -12.57
CA GLN A 170 0.56 -6.61 -12.93
C GLN A 170 1.58 -5.68 -12.27
N LYS A 171 1.30 -4.38 -12.24
CA LYS A 171 2.16 -3.39 -11.56
C LYS A 171 2.20 -3.63 -10.05
N ALA A 172 1.05 -3.94 -9.44
CA ALA A 172 0.95 -4.29 -8.03
C ALA A 172 1.78 -5.54 -7.68
N MET A 173 1.61 -6.61 -8.45
CA MET A 173 2.35 -7.86 -8.23
C MET A 173 3.85 -7.65 -8.43
N SER A 174 4.26 -6.90 -9.45
CA SER A 174 5.67 -6.57 -9.70
C SER A 174 6.27 -5.70 -8.60
N GLY A 175 5.52 -4.70 -8.11
CA GLY A 175 5.95 -3.81 -7.04
C GLY A 175 6.22 -4.55 -5.72
N VAL A 176 5.50 -5.65 -5.46
CA VAL A 176 5.75 -6.53 -4.32
C VAL A 176 6.86 -7.54 -4.63
N SER A 177 6.79 -8.24 -5.76
CA SER A 177 7.66 -9.39 -6.03
C SER A 177 9.11 -9.03 -6.32
N VAL A 178 9.37 -7.92 -7.03
CA VAL A 178 10.73 -7.54 -7.43
C VAL A 178 11.64 -7.27 -6.22
N PRO A 179 11.24 -6.48 -5.20
CA PRO A 179 12.04 -6.33 -3.97
C PRO A 179 12.32 -7.66 -3.26
N PHE A 180 11.32 -8.53 -3.14
CA PHE A 180 11.50 -9.86 -2.54
C PHE A 180 12.45 -10.73 -3.36
N MET A 181 12.32 -10.71 -4.68
CA MET A 181 13.17 -11.50 -5.57
C MET A 181 14.63 -11.02 -5.53
N LYS A 182 14.88 -9.71 -5.41
CA LYS A 182 16.25 -9.18 -5.16
C LYS A 182 16.84 -9.79 -3.89
N ALA A 183 16.11 -9.77 -2.78
CA ALA A 183 16.58 -10.35 -1.52
C ALA A 183 16.82 -11.86 -1.61
N ILE A 184 15.96 -12.59 -2.33
CA ILE A 184 16.17 -14.03 -2.60
C ILE A 184 17.46 -14.22 -3.39
N LEU A 185 17.65 -13.49 -4.47
CA LEU A 185 18.84 -13.60 -5.33
C LEU A 185 20.15 -13.25 -4.62
N ASP A 186 20.10 -12.39 -3.61
CA ASP A 186 21.28 -12.03 -2.79
C ASP A 186 21.66 -13.13 -1.79
N GLY A 187 20.70 -13.98 -1.38
CA GLY A 187 20.89 -14.95 -0.29
C GLY A 187 20.66 -16.42 -0.65
N TYR A 188 20.15 -16.74 -1.85
CA TYR A 188 19.77 -18.08 -2.26
C TYR A 188 20.62 -18.60 -3.42
N ASP A 189 21.39 -19.66 -3.14
CA ASP A 189 22.30 -20.28 -4.09
C ASP A 189 21.69 -21.43 -4.91
N GLY A 190 20.44 -21.82 -4.65
CA GLY A 190 19.85 -23.01 -5.26
C GLY A 190 19.60 -22.91 -6.77
N PHE A 191 19.73 -21.72 -7.37
CA PHE A 191 19.65 -21.55 -8.83
C PHE A 191 20.96 -21.88 -9.56
N LYS A 192 22.09 -21.97 -8.85
CA LYS A 192 23.43 -22.18 -9.47
C LYS A 192 23.55 -23.48 -10.26
N SER A 193 22.83 -24.53 -9.85
CA SER A 193 22.85 -25.84 -10.50
C SER A 193 21.65 -26.11 -11.40
N VAL A 194 20.78 -25.12 -11.61
CA VAL A 194 19.56 -25.27 -12.41
C VAL A 194 19.88 -24.98 -13.88
N GLU A 195 19.45 -25.86 -14.78
CA GLU A 195 19.56 -25.65 -16.24
C GLU A 195 18.25 -25.18 -16.85
N HIS A 196 17.12 -25.68 -16.35
CA HIS A 196 15.78 -25.36 -16.83
C HIS A 196 14.88 -24.97 -15.66
N LEU A 197 14.22 -23.82 -15.77
CA LEU A 197 13.35 -23.27 -14.74
C LEU A 197 12.02 -22.79 -15.35
N VAL A 198 10.92 -23.28 -14.80
CA VAL A 198 9.57 -22.86 -15.18
C VAL A 198 8.95 -22.08 -14.02
N ASP A 199 8.60 -20.81 -14.26
CA ASP A 199 7.88 -19.96 -13.30
C ASP A 199 6.36 -20.09 -13.50
N VAL A 200 5.77 -21.09 -12.83
CA VAL A 200 4.33 -21.37 -12.93
C VAL A 200 3.53 -20.25 -12.26
N GLY A 201 2.75 -19.52 -13.04
CA GLY A 201 2.03 -18.33 -12.55
C GLY A 201 2.88 -17.06 -12.51
N GLY A 202 4.02 -17.03 -13.22
CA GLY A 202 4.96 -15.89 -13.22
C GLY A 202 4.43 -14.56 -13.78
N SER A 203 3.17 -14.50 -14.23
CA SER A 203 2.51 -13.30 -14.74
C SER A 203 3.33 -12.60 -15.83
N ALA A 204 3.79 -11.36 -15.62
CA ALA A 204 4.65 -10.62 -16.55
C ALA A 204 6.08 -11.17 -16.69
N GLY A 205 6.46 -12.22 -15.95
CA GLY A 205 7.76 -12.89 -16.06
C GLY A 205 8.93 -12.12 -15.44
N HIS A 206 8.67 -11.09 -14.63
CA HIS A 206 9.72 -10.26 -14.04
C HIS A 206 10.66 -11.07 -13.13
N CYS A 207 10.12 -11.96 -12.29
CA CYS A 207 10.93 -12.81 -11.40
C CYS A 207 11.83 -13.76 -12.20
N LEU A 208 11.25 -14.51 -13.16
CA LEU A 208 12.01 -15.40 -14.03
C LEU A 208 13.13 -14.66 -14.77
N ARG A 209 12.83 -13.47 -15.32
CA ARG A 209 13.84 -12.66 -16.02
C ARG A 209 14.97 -12.22 -15.09
N MET A 210 14.68 -11.88 -13.84
CA MET A 210 15.72 -11.55 -12.86
C MET A 210 16.62 -12.75 -12.56
N ILE A 211 16.05 -13.95 -12.42
CA ILE A 211 16.83 -15.19 -12.20
C ILE A 211 17.73 -15.48 -13.41
N ILE A 212 17.19 -15.48 -14.63
CA ILE A 212 17.94 -15.75 -15.86
C ILE A 212 19.07 -14.73 -16.06
N ASN A 213 18.83 -13.45 -15.77
CA ASN A 213 19.85 -12.41 -15.90
C ASN A 213 21.02 -12.59 -14.92
N GLN A 214 20.78 -13.17 -13.74
CA GLN A 214 21.81 -13.41 -12.73
C GLN A 214 22.50 -14.78 -12.89
N PHE A 215 21.78 -15.77 -13.42
CA PHE A 215 22.27 -17.13 -13.64
C PHE A 215 22.15 -17.51 -15.12
N PRO A 216 23.14 -17.15 -15.96
CA PRO A 216 23.08 -17.36 -17.41
C PRO A 216 23.00 -18.83 -17.85
N ASN A 217 23.26 -19.77 -16.94
CA ASN A 217 23.07 -21.21 -17.14
C ASN A 217 21.60 -21.64 -17.13
N VAL A 218 20.71 -20.85 -16.50
CA VAL A 218 19.28 -21.14 -16.42
C VAL A 218 18.58 -20.71 -17.71
N ARG A 219 17.72 -21.59 -18.22
CA ARG A 219 16.84 -21.35 -19.37
C ARG A 219 15.38 -21.57 -18.98
N GLU A 220 14.48 -20.92 -19.70
CA GLU A 220 13.04 -21.24 -19.65
C GLU A 220 12.73 -22.56 -20.36
#